data_AF-A0A1E7F9A7-F1
#
_entry.id   AF-A0A1E7F9A7-F1
#
_cell.length_a   1.000
_cell.length_b   1.000
_cell.length_c   1.000
_cell.angle_alpha   90.00
_cell.angle_beta   90.00
_cell.angle_gamma   90.00
#
_symmetry.space_group_name_H-M   'P 1'
#
loop_
_entity.id
_entity.type
_entity.pdbx_description
1 polymer ?
#
loop_
_entity_poly.entity_id
_entity_poly.type
_entity_poly.pdbx_seq_one_letter_code
_entity_poly.pdbx_strand_id
1 'polypeptide(L)'
;MSTSSINKGSAAKPFEKKKIAVFGAGGYMGACVFGFLQRAGSLYGTGIAGIGAPRAIVATASGSAGLNGVLSGNFVLAQAGETFIRPTDMMSAESIESKIGGFDAAIVATRYCFKTVSVTSGTYGKGPNDKTKEFYMDQPRSATSALMDDPEYSANVFNNTLAACKNSNMLRHLVVIETDAEFDNGFVGDKYLQLLEESEVPYTYIRPVGRLENIKSFTFKKGIQSDLKISRANSVEELLPVEENKTVYREHIAAVCVQALMTLGWEDNRVIQVDQSPGELDLDPRKVTPSKEWCVNSVIIMNALAGIP
;
A
#
# COMPACT_ATOMS: atom_id res chain seq x y z
N MET A 1 35.88 14.00 -7.54
CA MET A 1 34.87 12.93 -7.61
C MET A 1 33.76 13.32 -6.64
N SER A 2 32.62 13.78 -7.16
CA SER A 2 31.48 14.17 -6.33
C SER A 2 30.93 12.92 -5.66
N THR A 3 30.93 12.90 -4.32
CA THR A 3 30.13 11.96 -3.55
C THR A 3 28.67 12.19 -3.92
N SER A 4 28.10 11.34 -4.77
CA SER A 4 26.65 11.26 -4.94
C SER A 4 26.10 10.92 -3.57
N SER A 5 25.49 11.91 -2.92
CA SER A 5 24.71 11.66 -1.71
C SER A 5 23.66 10.64 -2.11
N ILE A 6 23.76 9.41 -1.60
CA ILE A 6 22.67 8.44 -1.67
C ILE A 6 21.44 9.19 -1.15
N ASN A 7 20.46 9.44 -2.04
CA ASN A 7 19.18 10.03 -1.69
C ASN A 7 18.48 9.03 -0.76
N LYS A 8 18.84 9.05 0.53
CA LYS A 8 18.14 8.29 1.56
C LYS A 8 16.68 8.71 1.47
N GLY A 9 15.77 7.74 1.34
CA GLY A 9 14.38 8.02 1.03
C GLY A 9 13.76 9.11 1.88
N SER A 10 12.77 9.83 1.34
CA SER A 10 12.30 11.09 1.93
C SER A 10 11.69 10.93 3.34
N ALA A 11 11.31 9.70 3.74
CA ALA A 11 10.91 9.38 5.10
C ALA A 11 12.08 8.95 6.03
N ALA A 12 13.33 8.82 5.57
CA ALA A 12 14.44 8.34 6.40
C ALA A 12 14.90 9.31 7.51
N LYS A 13 14.44 10.57 7.49
CA LYS A 13 14.81 11.59 8.48
C LYS A 13 13.89 11.49 9.71
N PRO A 14 14.38 11.07 10.89
CA PRO A 14 13.53 10.78 12.04
C PRO A 14 12.76 11.99 12.58
N PHE A 15 13.28 13.20 12.35
CA PHE A 15 12.72 14.47 12.79
C PHE A 15 11.70 15.07 11.80
N GLU A 16 11.65 14.59 10.55
CA GLU A 16 10.69 15.02 9.53
C GLU A 16 9.64 13.91 9.30
N LYS A 17 8.79 13.68 10.31
CA LYS A 17 7.78 12.62 10.26
C LYS A 17 6.80 12.82 9.11
N LYS A 18 6.83 11.91 8.12
CA LYS A 18 5.91 11.93 6.98
C LYS A 18 4.58 11.28 7.32
N LYS A 19 3.50 11.87 6.82
CA LYS A 19 2.12 11.40 6.96
C LYS A 19 1.71 10.65 5.70
N ILE A 20 1.32 9.39 5.87
CA ILE A 20 0.99 8.48 4.77
C ILE A 20 -0.50 8.10 4.83
N ALA A 21 -1.20 8.22 3.70
CA ALA A 21 -2.58 7.75 3.55
C ALA A 21 -2.59 6.38 2.87
N VAL A 22 -3.49 5.49 3.29
CA VAL A 22 -3.64 4.12 2.75
C VAL A 22 -5.07 3.95 2.28
N PHE A 23 -5.24 3.75 0.98
CA PHE A 23 -6.53 3.57 0.34
C PHE A 23 -6.96 2.11 0.40
N GLY A 24 -8.25 1.85 0.63
CA GLY A 24 -8.78 0.50 0.70
C GLY A 24 -8.21 -0.31 1.88
N ALA A 25 -7.83 0.38 2.97
CA ALA A 25 -7.16 -0.22 4.13
C ALA A 25 -8.01 -1.28 4.86
N GLY A 26 -9.30 -1.39 4.56
CA GLY A 26 -10.15 -2.49 5.04
C GLY A 26 -9.83 -3.85 4.39
N GLY A 27 -9.13 -3.84 3.25
CA GLY A 27 -8.64 -5.05 2.58
C GLY A 27 -7.41 -5.64 3.28
N TYR A 28 -7.10 -6.91 3.02
CA TYR A 28 -6.02 -7.64 3.65
C TYR A 28 -4.65 -7.00 3.35
N MET A 29 -4.36 -6.72 2.07
CA MET A 29 -3.14 -6.05 1.64
C MET A 29 -3.03 -4.65 2.28
N GLY A 30 -4.08 -3.84 2.16
CA GLY A 30 -4.12 -2.48 2.70
C GLY A 30 -3.98 -2.43 4.22
N ALA A 31 -4.58 -3.39 4.92
CA ALA A 31 -4.44 -3.52 6.37
C ALA A 31 -3.03 -3.96 6.78
N CYS A 32 -2.37 -4.84 6.01
CA CYS A 32 -0.98 -5.19 6.25
C CYS A 32 -0.05 -3.99 6.07
N VAL A 33 -0.24 -3.21 5.00
CA VAL A 33 0.48 -1.94 4.78
C VAL A 33 0.26 -1.00 5.95
N PHE A 34 -0.99 -0.79 6.36
CA PHE A 34 -1.33 0.08 7.49
C PHE A 34 -0.68 -0.38 8.81
N GLY A 35 -0.72 -1.68 9.11
CA GLY A 35 -0.10 -2.27 10.30
C GLY A 35 1.42 -2.09 10.31
N PHE A 36 2.07 -2.31 9.17
CA PHE A 36 3.50 -2.06 9.01
C PHE A 36 3.86 -0.58 9.14
N LEU A 37 3.06 0.35 8.61
CA LEU A 37 3.26 1.78 8.80
C LEU A 37 3.13 2.20 10.27
N GLN A 38 2.17 1.65 11.01
CA GLN A 38 2.05 1.91 12.46
C GLN A 38 3.26 1.38 13.24
N ARG A 39 3.73 0.17 12.89
CA ARG A 39 4.95 -0.41 13.44
C ARG A 39 6.18 0.46 13.13
N ALA A 40 6.36 0.86 11.88
CA ALA A 40 7.45 1.73 11.43
C ALA A 40 7.40 3.07 12.16
N GLY A 41 6.21 3.65 12.28
CA GLY A 41 5.97 4.89 13.00
C GLY A 41 6.34 4.87 14.48
N SER A 42 6.13 3.72 15.12
CA SER A 42 6.43 3.49 16.53
C SER A 42 7.93 3.30 16.81
N LEU A 43 8.74 3.07 15.77
CA LEU A 43 10.18 2.96 15.90
C LEU A 43 10.87 4.30 15.69
N TYR A 44 11.86 4.57 16.53
CA TYR A 44 12.78 5.67 16.32
C TYR A 44 13.63 5.40 15.06
N GLY A 45 13.84 6.42 14.23
CA GLY A 45 14.72 6.30 13.06
C GLY A 45 14.04 6.20 11.69
N THR A 46 12.75 5.87 11.63
CA THR A 46 12.06 5.55 10.37
C THR A 46 11.46 6.76 9.63
N GLY A 47 11.36 7.90 10.30
CA GLY A 47 10.67 9.14 9.85
C GLY A 47 9.27 8.95 9.24
N ILE A 48 8.62 7.82 9.51
CA ILE A 48 7.21 7.55 9.20
C ILE A 48 6.33 7.85 10.41
N ALA A 49 5.07 8.20 10.16
CA ALA A 49 3.98 8.45 11.11
C ALA A 49 4.12 9.72 11.96
N GLY A 50 3.66 10.84 11.39
CA GLY A 50 3.31 12.04 12.17
C GLY A 50 2.00 11.87 12.96
N ILE A 51 1.63 12.89 13.75
CA ILE A 51 0.37 12.88 14.52
C ILE A 51 -0.82 12.61 13.58
N GLY A 52 -1.62 11.59 13.90
CA GLY A 52 -2.79 11.19 13.12
C GLY A 52 -2.49 10.43 11.81
N ALA A 53 -1.30 9.87 11.66
CA ALA A 53 -0.89 9.01 10.56
C ALA A 53 -0.41 7.63 11.08
N PRO A 54 -0.48 6.55 10.27
CA PRO A 54 -1.05 6.48 8.93
C PRO A 54 -2.58 6.71 8.92
N ARG A 55 -3.12 7.22 7.82
CA ARG A 55 -4.57 7.44 7.65
C ARG A 55 -5.18 6.38 6.77
N ALA A 56 -6.21 5.71 7.25
CA ALA A 56 -7.00 4.78 6.47
C ALA A 56 -8.09 5.54 5.71
N ILE A 57 -8.04 5.49 4.38
CA ILE A 57 -9.10 5.96 3.49
C ILE A 57 -9.98 4.75 3.15
N VAL A 58 -11.23 4.81 3.59
CA VAL A 58 -12.27 3.78 3.40
C VAL A 58 -13.57 4.48 3.02
N ALA A 59 -14.55 3.78 2.44
CA ALA A 59 -15.83 4.42 2.11
C ALA A 59 -16.77 4.43 3.32
N THR A 60 -16.73 3.38 4.15
CA THR A 60 -17.71 3.16 5.22
C THR A 60 -17.10 2.58 6.50
N ALA A 61 -17.93 2.41 7.54
CA ALA A 61 -17.56 1.69 8.75
C ALA A 61 -17.17 0.22 8.50
N SER A 62 -17.59 -0.38 7.37
CA SER A 62 -17.20 -1.75 7.01
C SER A 62 -15.69 -1.86 6.77
N GLY A 63 -15.09 -0.87 6.12
CA GLY A 63 -13.64 -0.80 5.95
C GLY A 63 -12.89 -0.68 7.28
N SER A 64 -13.42 0.09 8.24
CA SER A 64 -12.87 0.17 9.61
C SER A 64 -12.88 -1.18 10.32
N ALA A 65 -14.01 -1.90 10.24
CA ALA A 65 -14.14 -3.23 10.84
C ALA A 65 -13.18 -4.24 10.18
N GLY A 66 -13.05 -4.20 8.85
CA GLY A 66 -12.10 -5.02 8.11
C GLY A 66 -10.65 -4.79 8.52
N LEU A 67 -10.25 -3.51 8.60
CA LEU A 67 -8.91 -3.10 9.02
C LEU A 67 -8.58 -3.61 10.43
N ASN A 68 -9.42 -3.30 11.43
CA ASN A 68 -9.18 -3.72 12.80
C ASN A 68 -9.24 -5.25 12.97
N GLY A 69 -10.03 -5.95 12.14
CA GLY A 69 -10.00 -7.39 12.03
C GLY A 69 -8.59 -7.92 11.72
N VAL A 70 -7.94 -7.40 10.68
CA VAL A 70 -6.57 -7.82 10.30
C VAL A 70 -5.55 -7.39 11.35
N LEU A 71 -5.61 -6.14 11.83
CA LEU A 71 -4.67 -5.62 12.82
C LEU A 71 -4.66 -6.47 14.11
N SER A 72 -5.83 -6.80 14.64
CA SER A 72 -5.95 -7.56 15.90
C SER A 72 -5.35 -8.97 15.82
N GLY A 73 -5.37 -9.61 14.65
CA GLY A 73 -4.77 -10.94 14.45
C GLY A 73 -3.27 -10.91 14.10
N ASN A 74 -2.85 -9.90 13.34
CA ASN A 74 -1.56 -9.92 12.64
C ASN A 74 -0.54 -8.93 13.22
N PHE A 75 -0.98 -7.86 13.89
CA PHE A 75 -0.16 -6.74 14.36
C PHE A 75 -0.44 -6.40 15.83
N VAL A 76 0.32 -7.00 16.75
CA VAL A 76 0.15 -6.78 18.20
C VAL A 76 0.35 -5.30 18.54
N LEU A 77 -0.61 -4.71 19.27
CA LEU A 77 -0.69 -3.28 19.64
C LEU A 77 -1.00 -2.31 18.48
N ALA A 78 -1.23 -2.79 17.25
CA ALA A 78 -1.74 -1.95 16.18
C ALA A 78 -3.27 -1.82 16.29
N GLN A 79 -3.77 -0.60 16.11
CA GLN A 79 -5.21 -0.32 16.14
C GLN A 79 -5.53 0.90 15.29
N ALA A 80 -6.69 0.91 14.65
CA ALA A 80 -7.19 2.05 13.91
C ALA A 80 -8.49 2.54 14.54
N GLY A 81 -8.37 3.50 15.46
CA GLY A 81 -9.52 4.25 15.98
C GLY A 81 -10.02 5.29 14.98
N GLU A 82 -11.13 5.96 15.32
CA GLU A 82 -11.77 6.98 14.49
C GLU A 82 -10.84 8.12 14.05
N THR A 83 -9.81 8.41 14.85
CA THR A 83 -8.80 9.43 14.54
C THR A 83 -7.97 9.10 13.31
N PHE A 84 -7.80 7.81 12.98
CA PHE A 84 -7.01 7.32 11.84
C PHE A 84 -7.85 7.03 10.60
N ILE A 85 -9.16 6.89 10.75
CA ILE A 85 -10.05 6.44 9.67
C ILE A 85 -10.83 7.63 9.10
N ARG A 86 -10.83 7.76 7.77
CA ARG A 86 -11.63 8.77 7.08
C ARG A 86 -12.56 8.09 6.07
N PRO A 87 -13.85 7.97 6.42
CA PRO A 87 -14.89 7.69 5.46
C PRO A 87 -14.87 8.75 4.36
N THR A 88 -14.82 8.32 3.11
CA THR A 88 -14.59 9.16 1.94
C THR A 88 -15.50 8.73 0.81
N ASP A 89 -16.18 9.67 0.17
CA ASP A 89 -16.84 9.38 -1.11
C ASP A 89 -15.77 9.26 -2.20
N MET A 90 -15.51 8.03 -2.65
CA MET A 90 -14.49 7.73 -3.64
C MET A 90 -14.89 8.12 -5.07
N MET A 91 -16.14 8.52 -5.27
CA MET A 91 -16.64 9.02 -6.56
C MET A 91 -16.49 10.54 -6.72
N SER A 92 -15.96 11.24 -5.71
CA SER A 92 -15.66 12.68 -5.76
C SER A 92 -14.19 12.92 -5.45
N ALA A 93 -13.49 13.55 -6.38
CA ALA A 93 -12.10 13.94 -6.21
C ALA A 93 -11.96 14.97 -5.06
N GLU A 94 -12.90 15.89 -4.91
CA GLU A 94 -12.91 16.91 -3.85
C GLU A 94 -13.05 16.27 -2.46
N SER A 95 -13.90 15.24 -2.36
CA SER A 95 -14.04 14.44 -1.15
C SER A 95 -12.71 13.79 -0.79
N ILE A 96 -12.04 13.12 -1.74
CA ILE A 96 -10.73 12.49 -1.54
C ILE A 96 -9.68 13.54 -1.13
N GLU A 97 -9.58 14.63 -1.89
CA GLU A 97 -8.66 15.75 -1.66
C GLU A 97 -8.76 16.26 -0.22
N SER A 98 -9.97 16.51 0.26
CA SER A 98 -10.21 16.96 1.64
C SER A 98 -9.70 15.99 2.71
N LYS A 99 -9.65 14.67 2.40
CA LYS A 99 -9.21 13.63 3.35
C LYS A 99 -7.72 13.35 3.28
N ILE A 100 -7.08 13.60 2.15
CA ILE A 100 -5.63 13.51 1.98
C ILE A 100 -4.91 14.84 2.23
N GLY A 101 -5.65 15.94 2.39
CA GLY A 101 -5.08 17.25 2.74
C GLY A 101 -4.13 17.17 3.93
N GLY A 102 -2.90 17.67 3.73
CA GLY A 102 -1.84 17.65 4.74
C GLY A 102 -1.10 16.31 4.90
N PHE A 103 -1.28 15.37 3.98
CA PHE A 103 -0.48 14.14 3.87
C PHE A 103 0.63 14.29 2.83
N ASP A 104 1.78 13.68 3.09
CA ASP A 104 2.95 13.79 2.23
C ASP A 104 2.96 12.72 1.12
N ALA A 105 2.33 11.57 1.35
CA ALA A 105 2.21 10.49 0.37
C ALA A 105 0.93 9.67 0.54
N ALA A 106 0.54 8.96 -0.51
CA ALA A 106 -0.55 7.98 -0.48
C ALA A 106 -0.09 6.63 -1.03
N ILE A 107 -0.76 5.57 -0.56
CA ILE A 107 -0.63 4.21 -1.06
C ILE A 107 -1.98 3.78 -1.62
N VAL A 108 -1.97 3.38 -2.88
CA VAL A 108 -3.14 2.97 -3.66
C VAL A 108 -2.88 1.64 -4.35
N ALA A 109 -3.94 0.98 -4.78
CA ALA A 109 -3.86 -0.18 -5.66
C ALA A 109 -4.41 0.13 -7.04
N THR A 110 -3.99 -0.66 -8.03
CA THR A 110 -4.53 -0.62 -9.39
C THR A 110 -6.00 -1.03 -9.41
N ARG A 111 -6.35 -2.14 -8.74
CA ARG A 111 -7.74 -2.58 -8.57
C ARG A 111 -8.09 -2.77 -7.10
N TYR A 112 -9.38 -2.67 -6.86
CA TYR A 112 -9.97 -2.95 -5.56
C TYR A 112 -11.10 -3.98 -5.74
N CYS A 113 -11.36 -4.75 -4.70
CA CYS A 113 -12.61 -5.49 -4.59
C CYS A 113 -13.67 -4.63 -3.91
N PHE A 114 -14.94 -4.85 -4.26
CA PHE A 114 -16.03 -4.00 -3.76
C PHE A 114 -17.14 -4.77 -3.06
N LYS A 115 -17.78 -4.07 -2.13
CA LYS A 115 -19.04 -4.49 -1.53
C LYS A 115 -19.96 -3.29 -1.38
N THR A 116 -21.15 -3.38 -1.96
CA THR A 116 -22.19 -2.36 -1.75
C THR A 116 -22.76 -2.47 -0.34
N VAL A 117 -22.61 -1.41 0.44
CA VAL A 117 -23.01 -1.34 1.85
C VAL A 117 -23.68 0.00 2.14
N SER A 118 -24.49 0.04 3.20
CA SER A 118 -25.11 1.28 3.65
C SER A 118 -24.06 2.24 4.19
N VAL A 119 -24.24 3.52 3.89
CA VAL A 119 -23.43 4.61 4.44
C VAL A 119 -23.95 4.94 5.83
N THR A 120 -23.04 5.14 6.78
CA THR A 120 -23.43 5.63 8.11
C THR A 120 -24.06 7.02 7.97
N SER A 121 -25.23 7.24 8.58
CA SER A 121 -25.95 8.52 8.47
C SER A 121 -25.05 9.71 8.83
N GLY A 122 -25.09 10.77 8.01
CA GLY A 122 -24.28 11.97 8.21
C GLY A 122 -22.84 11.88 7.67
N THR A 123 -22.45 10.78 7.03
CA THR A 123 -21.12 10.66 6.41
C THR A 123 -21.10 11.36 5.05
N TYR A 124 -20.20 12.36 4.90
CA TYR A 124 -19.98 13.17 3.68
C TYR A 124 -21.26 13.62 2.94
N GLY A 125 -22.31 13.96 3.70
CA GLY A 125 -23.56 14.51 3.17
C GLY A 125 -24.59 13.47 2.71
N LYS A 126 -24.35 12.18 2.93
CA LYS A 126 -25.31 11.11 2.60
C LYS A 126 -26.30 10.81 3.72
N GLY A 127 -27.52 10.47 3.33
CA GLY A 127 -28.64 10.11 4.18
C GLY A 127 -28.60 8.67 4.68
N PRO A 128 -29.48 8.30 5.63
CA PRO A 128 -29.45 7.01 6.34
C PRO A 128 -29.73 5.77 5.48
N ASN A 129 -30.26 5.94 4.26
CA ASN A 129 -30.57 4.84 3.34
C ASN A 129 -29.63 4.78 2.13
N ASP A 130 -28.69 5.72 2.03
CA ASP A 130 -27.78 5.78 0.90
C ASP A 130 -26.81 4.60 0.95
N LYS A 131 -26.59 3.99 -0.20
CA LYS A 131 -25.60 2.93 -0.37
C LYS A 131 -24.39 3.47 -1.09
N THR A 132 -23.23 2.94 -0.74
CA THR A 132 -21.98 3.18 -1.47
C THR A 132 -21.23 1.86 -1.63
N LYS A 133 -20.20 1.88 -2.48
CA LYS A 133 -19.30 0.75 -2.62
C LYS A 133 -18.16 0.93 -1.64
N GLU A 134 -18.10 0.08 -0.62
CA GLU A 134 -16.87 -0.10 0.14
C GLU A 134 -15.84 -0.77 -0.75
N PHE A 135 -14.59 -0.37 -0.61
CA PHE A 135 -13.49 -0.81 -1.46
C PHE A 135 -12.36 -1.36 -0.60
N TYR A 136 -11.79 -2.48 -1.06
CA TYR A 136 -10.78 -3.25 -0.35
C TYR A 136 -9.56 -3.38 -1.24
N MET A 137 -8.39 -2.99 -0.75
CA MET A 137 -7.13 -3.18 -1.46
C MET A 137 -6.88 -4.68 -1.61
N ASP A 138 -6.90 -5.14 -2.87
CA ASP A 138 -6.81 -6.54 -3.30
C ASP A 138 -7.95 -7.46 -2.82
N GLN A 139 -8.11 -7.80 -1.54
CA GLN A 139 -9.24 -8.63 -1.06
C GLN A 139 -9.65 -8.30 0.39
N PRO A 140 -10.91 -8.49 0.82
CA PRO A 140 -11.30 -8.37 2.23
C PRO A 140 -10.71 -9.50 3.08
N ARG A 141 -10.65 -9.30 4.40
CA ARG A 141 -10.20 -10.31 5.37
C ARG A 141 -11.00 -11.63 5.31
N SER A 142 -12.30 -11.55 5.09
CA SER A 142 -13.20 -12.71 5.04
C SER A 142 -13.98 -12.71 3.73
N ALA A 143 -13.67 -13.64 2.82
CA ALA A 143 -14.34 -13.81 1.53
C ALA A 143 -15.72 -14.48 1.67
N THR A 144 -16.49 -14.14 2.72
CA THR A 144 -17.82 -14.73 2.98
C THR A 144 -18.94 -14.08 2.18
N SER A 145 -18.68 -12.92 1.55
CA SER A 145 -19.62 -12.26 0.63
C SER A 145 -19.07 -12.39 -0.78
N ALA A 146 -19.93 -12.59 -1.78
CA ALA A 146 -19.55 -12.42 -3.18
C ALA A 146 -19.01 -10.99 -3.36
N LEU A 147 -17.69 -10.88 -3.56
CA LEU A 147 -17.07 -9.63 -3.93
C LEU A 147 -17.49 -9.30 -5.35
N MET A 148 -17.88 -8.05 -5.56
CA MET A 148 -18.09 -7.56 -6.91
C MET A 148 -16.73 -7.14 -7.45
N ASP A 149 -16.34 -7.73 -8.57
CA ASP A 149 -15.29 -7.18 -9.40
C ASP A 149 -15.92 -6.15 -10.34
N ASP A 150 -15.39 -4.92 -10.31
CA ASP A 150 -15.89 -3.80 -11.10
C ASP A 150 -14.67 -2.98 -11.57
N PRO A 151 -14.11 -3.34 -12.74
CA PRO A 151 -12.94 -2.65 -13.28
C PRO A 151 -13.21 -1.18 -13.57
N GLU A 152 -14.42 -0.83 -14.01
CA GLU A 152 -14.80 0.56 -14.28
C GLU A 152 -14.83 1.39 -13.00
N TYR A 153 -15.43 0.84 -11.93
CA TYR A 153 -15.41 1.51 -10.63
C TYR A 153 -13.97 1.61 -10.07
N SER A 154 -13.13 0.59 -10.22
CA SER A 154 -11.70 0.67 -9.86
C SER A 154 -10.99 1.80 -10.60
N ALA A 155 -11.18 1.89 -11.93
CA ALA A 155 -10.59 2.93 -12.76
C ALA A 155 -11.08 4.33 -12.37
N ASN A 156 -12.37 4.48 -12.07
CA ASN A 156 -12.93 5.73 -11.57
C ASN A 156 -12.33 6.14 -10.22
N VAL A 157 -12.19 5.20 -9.29
CA VAL A 157 -11.52 5.44 -8.00
C VAL A 157 -10.07 5.86 -8.22
N PHE A 158 -9.35 5.21 -9.13
CA PHE A 158 -7.96 5.55 -9.46
C PHE A 158 -7.85 6.96 -10.05
N ASN A 159 -8.65 7.28 -11.07
CA ASN A 159 -8.68 8.60 -11.71
C ASN A 159 -9.06 9.71 -10.73
N ASN A 160 -10.08 9.50 -9.90
CA ASN A 160 -10.46 10.47 -8.87
C ASN A 160 -9.35 10.67 -7.83
N THR A 161 -8.61 9.60 -7.52
CA THR A 161 -7.46 9.68 -6.61
C THR A 161 -6.32 10.48 -7.23
N LEU A 162 -5.99 10.24 -8.50
CA LEU A 162 -4.97 11.03 -9.21
C LEU A 162 -5.36 12.51 -9.31
N ALA A 163 -6.61 12.81 -9.66
CA ALA A 163 -7.13 14.17 -9.69
C ALA A 163 -7.03 14.85 -8.30
N ALA A 164 -7.43 14.14 -7.23
CA ALA A 164 -7.32 14.64 -5.88
C ALA A 164 -5.86 14.88 -5.44
N CYS A 165 -4.95 13.96 -5.80
CA CYS A 165 -3.52 14.10 -5.53
C CYS A 165 -2.96 15.35 -6.21
N LYS A 166 -3.27 15.54 -7.51
CA LYS A 166 -2.88 16.71 -8.30
C LYS A 166 -3.40 18.01 -7.69
N ASN A 167 -4.68 18.04 -7.30
CA ASN A 167 -5.30 19.24 -6.73
C ASN A 167 -4.74 19.59 -5.34
N SER A 168 -4.38 18.58 -4.53
CA SER A 168 -3.95 18.79 -3.16
C SER A 168 -2.68 19.64 -3.03
N ASN A 169 -1.81 19.67 -4.05
CA ASN A 169 -0.47 20.30 -4.06
C ASN A 169 0.47 19.94 -2.88
N MET A 170 0.03 19.10 -1.95
CA MET A 170 0.76 18.71 -0.74
C MET A 170 1.28 17.28 -0.81
N LEU A 171 0.62 16.43 -1.60
CA LEU A 171 1.03 15.05 -1.81
C LEU A 171 2.23 15.02 -2.75
N ARG A 172 3.36 14.54 -2.25
CA ARG A 172 4.65 14.53 -2.96
C ARG A 172 4.93 13.21 -3.66
N HIS A 173 4.27 12.14 -3.23
CA HIS A 173 4.56 10.81 -3.74
C HIS A 173 3.36 9.87 -3.67
N LEU A 174 3.20 9.04 -4.70
CA LEU A 174 2.20 7.99 -4.75
C LEU A 174 2.88 6.63 -4.85
N VAL A 175 2.55 5.69 -3.95
CA VAL A 175 2.95 4.29 -4.10
C VAL A 175 1.76 3.51 -4.63
N VAL A 176 1.93 2.86 -5.76
CA VAL A 176 0.89 2.09 -6.45
C VAL A 176 1.24 0.62 -6.37
N ILE A 177 0.32 -0.20 -5.88
CA ILE A 177 0.47 -1.66 -5.80
C ILE A 177 -0.36 -2.30 -6.90
N GLU A 178 0.28 -3.08 -7.78
CA GLU A 178 -0.42 -3.91 -8.75
C GLU A 178 -1.03 -5.14 -8.06
N THR A 179 -2.32 -5.37 -8.27
CA THR A 179 -3.08 -6.45 -7.62
C THR A 179 -3.44 -7.57 -8.60
N ASP A 180 -3.60 -8.79 -8.09
CA ASP A 180 -3.90 -10.01 -8.86
C ASP A 180 -5.01 -9.87 -9.91
N ALA A 181 -6.04 -9.08 -9.62
CA ALA A 181 -7.16 -8.88 -10.51
C ALA A 181 -6.76 -8.23 -11.86
N GLU A 182 -5.55 -7.70 -12.02
CA GLU A 182 -5.02 -7.24 -13.31
C GLU A 182 -4.46 -8.37 -14.18
N PHE A 183 -4.08 -9.50 -13.60
CA PHE A 183 -3.37 -10.58 -14.31
C PHE A 183 -4.25 -11.34 -15.29
N ASP A 184 -5.57 -11.32 -15.11
CA ASP A 184 -6.51 -12.11 -15.91
C ASP A 184 -6.85 -11.47 -17.28
N ASN A 185 -6.40 -10.24 -17.55
CA ASN A 185 -6.81 -9.45 -18.73
C ASN A 185 -5.69 -9.19 -19.78
N GLY A 186 -4.53 -9.83 -19.67
CA GLY A 186 -3.48 -9.85 -20.71
C GLY A 186 -2.73 -8.53 -21.00
N PHE A 187 -3.25 -7.38 -20.57
CA PHE A 187 -2.61 -6.05 -20.68
C PHE A 187 -2.32 -5.49 -19.27
N VAL A 188 -1.46 -6.19 -18.54
CA VAL A 188 -1.17 -5.92 -17.13
C VAL A 188 -0.30 -4.67 -16.98
N GLY A 189 -0.83 -3.65 -16.32
CA GLY A 189 -0.06 -2.49 -15.81
C GLY A 189 -0.01 -1.26 -16.73
N ASP A 190 0.04 -1.46 -18.06
CA ASP A 190 0.29 -0.38 -19.04
C ASP A 190 -0.67 0.81 -18.91
N LYS A 191 -1.97 0.53 -18.75
CA LYS A 191 -2.99 1.59 -18.64
C LYS A 191 -2.78 2.47 -17.40
N TYR A 192 -2.37 1.91 -16.26
CA TYR A 192 -2.16 2.71 -15.04
C TYR A 192 -0.83 3.44 -15.07
N LEU A 193 0.20 2.84 -15.67
CA LEU A 193 1.47 3.53 -15.89
C LEU A 193 1.26 4.76 -16.77
N GLN A 194 0.49 4.63 -17.84
CA GLN A 194 0.10 5.78 -18.68
C GLN A 194 -0.65 6.85 -17.87
N LEU A 195 -1.68 6.46 -17.10
CA LEU A 195 -2.42 7.41 -16.24
C LEU A 195 -1.53 8.11 -15.21
N LEU A 196 -0.53 7.40 -14.66
CA LEU A 196 0.42 7.96 -13.70
C LEU A 196 1.36 8.97 -14.37
N GLU A 197 1.87 8.64 -15.55
CA GLU A 197 2.71 9.55 -16.35
C GLU A 197 1.95 10.85 -16.71
N GLU A 198 0.68 10.74 -17.09
CA GLU A 198 -0.20 11.88 -17.39
C GLU A 198 -0.56 12.70 -16.13
N SER A 199 -0.53 12.09 -14.94
CA SER A 199 -0.91 12.76 -13.68
C SER A 199 0.09 13.78 -13.17
N GLU A 200 1.36 13.67 -13.60
CA GLU A 200 2.51 14.45 -13.11
C GLU A 200 2.81 14.30 -11.60
N VAL A 201 2.20 13.31 -10.93
CA VAL A 201 2.48 13.00 -9.52
C VAL A 201 3.63 12.00 -9.45
N PRO A 202 4.74 12.29 -8.74
CA PRO A 202 5.83 11.35 -8.59
C PRO A 202 5.36 10.02 -7.98
N TYR A 203 5.80 8.89 -8.55
CA TYR A 203 5.29 7.59 -8.14
C TYR A 203 6.32 6.48 -8.00
N THR A 204 5.98 5.51 -7.15
CA THR A 204 6.60 4.20 -7.08
C THR A 204 5.56 3.14 -7.40
N TYR A 205 5.66 2.51 -8.55
CA TYR A 205 4.81 1.41 -8.97
C TYR A 205 5.42 0.08 -8.55
N ILE A 206 4.69 -0.76 -7.83
CA ILE A 206 5.15 -2.05 -7.32
C ILE A 206 4.36 -3.15 -7.99
N ARG A 207 5.06 -3.95 -8.80
CA ARG A 207 4.50 -5.05 -9.58
C ARG A 207 4.98 -6.40 -9.05
N PRO A 208 4.10 -7.29 -8.57
CA PRO A 208 4.46 -8.67 -8.26
C PRO A 208 4.71 -9.47 -9.54
N VAL A 209 5.75 -10.31 -9.56
CA VAL A 209 6.05 -11.25 -10.65
C VAL A 209 5.46 -12.63 -10.34
N GLY A 210 4.19 -12.68 -9.94
CA GLY A 210 3.50 -13.92 -9.57
C GLY A 210 2.17 -13.66 -8.87
N ARG A 211 1.35 -14.70 -8.73
CA ARG A 211 0.04 -14.64 -8.07
C ARG A 211 0.20 -14.33 -6.58
N LEU A 212 -0.68 -13.48 -6.05
CA LEU A 212 -0.66 -13.06 -4.67
C LEU A 212 -1.32 -14.11 -3.77
N GLU A 213 -0.60 -14.53 -2.74
CA GLU A 213 -1.12 -15.40 -1.68
C GLU A 213 -0.93 -14.80 -0.28
N ASN A 214 -1.73 -15.28 0.68
CA ASN A 214 -1.57 -14.90 2.08
C ASN A 214 -0.65 -15.92 2.76
N ILE A 215 0.23 -15.43 3.63
CA ILE A 215 0.96 -16.31 4.53
C ILE A 215 -0.02 -16.88 5.56
N LYS A 216 -0.06 -18.20 5.68
CA LYS A 216 -0.92 -18.88 6.66
C LYS A 216 -0.55 -18.47 8.09
N SER A 217 -1.56 -18.03 8.84
CA SER A 217 -1.40 -17.58 10.23
C SER A 217 -0.30 -16.52 10.39
N PHE A 218 -0.28 -15.54 9.49
CA PHE A 218 0.71 -14.47 9.51
C PHE A 218 0.64 -13.65 10.81
N THR A 219 1.82 -13.25 11.30
CA THR A 219 1.97 -12.15 12.27
C THR A 219 3.19 -11.35 11.89
N PHE A 220 3.24 -10.06 12.25
CA PHE A 220 4.39 -9.19 11.93
C PHE A 220 5.74 -9.74 12.44
N LYS A 221 5.73 -10.59 13.48
CA LYS A 221 6.92 -11.27 14.03
C LYS A 221 7.51 -12.31 13.07
N LYS A 222 6.70 -12.88 12.18
CA LYS A 222 7.20 -13.77 11.14
C LYS A 222 7.90 -13.00 10.02
N GLY A 223 7.50 -11.75 9.80
CA GLY A 223 8.16 -10.83 8.85
C GLY A 223 8.26 -11.40 7.44
N ILE A 224 9.39 -11.10 6.78
CA ILE A 224 9.74 -11.66 5.47
C ILE A 224 10.25 -13.10 5.64
N GLN A 225 9.66 -14.03 4.89
CA GLN A 225 9.90 -15.47 4.99
C GLN A 225 10.61 -16.08 3.77
N SER A 226 10.75 -15.33 2.69
CA SER A 226 11.40 -15.78 1.45
C SER A 226 12.36 -14.71 0.95
N ASP A 227 13.34 -15.14 0.14
CA ASP A 227 14.23 -14.21 -0.52
C ASP A 227 13.47 -13.44 -1.62
N LEU A 228 13.63 -12.11 -1.61
CA LEU A 228 12.93 -11.20 -2.50
C LEU A 228 13.92 -10.59 -3.48
N LYS A 229 13.77 -10.91 -4.76
CA LYS A 229 14.50 -10.27 -5.84
C LYS A 229 13.70 -9.06 -6.30
N ILE A 230 14.24 -7.87 -6.02
CA ILE A 230 13.61 -6.61 -6.39
C ILE A 230 14.42 -5.96 -7.50
N SER A 231 13.79 -5.65 -8.63
CA SER A 231 14.42 -5.00 -9.79
C SER A 231 13.62 -3.78 -10.25
N ARG A 232 14.27 -2.90 -11.02
CA ARG A 232 13.63 -1.74 -11.66
C ARG A 232 13.39 -2.03 -13.14
N ALA A 233 12.21 -1.68 -13.64
CA ALA A 233 11.93 -1.55 -15.06
C ALA A 233 12.03 -0.07 -15.46
N ASN A 234 12.71 0.21 -16.57
CA ASN A 234 12.84 1.56 -17.13
C ASN A 234 11.86 1.80 -18.29
N SER A 235 11.26 0.75 -18.82
CA SER A 235 10.22 0.82 -19.85
C SER A 235 9.23 -0.34 -19.69
N VAL A 236 8.11 -0.24 -20.41
CA VAL A 236 7.07 -1.28 -20.42
C VAL A 236 7.61 -2.62 -20.96
N GLU A 237 8.55 -2.58 -21.91
CA GLU A 237 9.16 -3.77 -22.50
C GLU A 237 10.09 -4.51 -21.52
N GLU A 238 10.57 -3.83 -20.46
CA GLU A 238 11.38 -4.44 -19.40
C GLU A 238 10.51 -5.10 -18.30
N LEU A 239 9.19 -5.01 -18.40
CA LEU A 239 8.28 -5.67 -17.47
C LEU A 239 8.31 -7.18 -17.67
N LEU A 240 8.62 -7.88 -16.59
CA LEU A 240 8.58 -9.32 -16.51
C LEU A 240 7.12 -9.79 -16.64
N PRO A 241 6.90 -10.90 -17.37
CA PRO A 241 5.59 -11.51 -17.42
C PRO A 241 5.20 -12.01 -16.03
N VAL A 242 3.91 -11.93 -15.73
CA VAL A 242 3.38 -12.53 -14.50
C VAL A 242 3.44 -14.04 -14.65
N GLU A 243 4.18 -14.71 -13.77
CA GLU A 243 4.30 -16.16 -13.77
C GLU A 243 3.13 -16.79 -12.99
N GLU A 244 2.18 -17.45 -13.68
CA GLU A 244 0.97 -18.01 -13.05
C GLU A 244 1.26 -19.07 -11.98
N ASN A 245 2.36 -19.82 -12.13
CA ASN A 245 2.76 -20.88 -11.20
C ASN A 245 3.65 -20.37 -10.06
N LYS A 246 3.88 -19.06 -9.99
CA LYS A 246 4.71 -18.43 -8.97
C LYS A 246 3.84 -17.69 -7.98
N THR A 247 4.21 -17.81 -6.71
CA THR A 247 3.50 -17.18 -5.61
C THR A 247 4.35 -16.05 -5.04
N VAL A 248 3.74 -14.89 -4.85
CA VAL A 248 4.31 -13.76 -4.11
C VAL A 248 3.39 -13.45 -2.93
N TYR A 249 3.95 -13.39 -1.71
CA TYR A 249 3.11 -13.15 -0.55
C TYR A 249 2.67 -11.69 -0.42
N ARG A 250 1.39 -11.47 -0.11
CA ARG A 250 0.82 -10.13 0.10
C ARG A 250 1.56 -9.35 1.19
N GLU A 251 1.95 -10.04 2.24
CA GLU A 251 2.70 -9.44 3.35
C GLU A 251 4.10 -8.98 2.93
N HIS A 252 4.72 -9.66 1.96
CA HIS A 252 5.99 -9.23 1.38
C HIS A 252 5.81 -7.97 0.54
N ILE A 253 4.79 -7.91 -0.32
CA ILE A 253 4.46 -6.71 -1.10
C ILE A 253 4.13 -5.53 -0.18
N ALA A 254 3.33 -5.75 0.87
CA ALA A 254 3.01 -4.72 1.86
C ALA A 254 4.26 -4.19 2.57
N ALA A 255 5.22 -5.07 2.90
CA ALA A 255 6.49 -4.66 3.48
C ALA A 255 7.40 -3.93 2.47
N VAL A 256 7.46 -4.37 1.21
CA VAL A 256 8.18 -3.66 0.14
C VAL A 256 7.63 -2.25 -0.04
N CYS A 257 6.31 -2.09 -0.03
CA CYS A 257 5.65 -0.79 -0.09
C CYS A 257 6.10 0.16 1.03
N VAL A 258 6.12 -0.31 2.28
CA VAL A 258 6.56 0.51 3.42
C VAL A 258 8.06 0.80 3.37
N GLN A 259 8.90 -0.18 3.01
CA GLN A 259 10.34 0.01 2.92
C GLN A 259 10.72 0.94 1.75
N ALA A 260 9.97 0.93 0.64
CA ALA A 260 10.15 1.84 -0.48
C ALA A 260 10.01 3.29 -0.05
N LEU A 261 8.97 3.62 0.73
CA LEU A 261 8.79 4.97 1.28
C LEU A 261 9.99 5.46 2.12
N MET A 262 10.68 4.55 2.81
CA MET A 262 11.83 4.88 3.66
C MET A 262 13.17 4.89 2.90
N THR A 263 13.30 4.10 1.84
CA THR A 263 14.59 3.85 1.18
C THR A 263 14.75 4.70 -0.07
N LEU A 264 13.67 4.86 -0.84
CA LEU A 264 13.69 5.45 -2.17
C LEU A 264 13.36 6.94 -2.11
N GLY A 265 13.99 7.73 -2.99
CA GLY A 265 13.65 9.13 -3.20
C GLY A 265 12.20 9.29 -3.67
N TRP A 266 11.56 10.40 -3.33
CA TRP A 266 10.16 10.65 -3.69
C TRP A 266 9.98 11.48 -4.95
N GLU A 267 11.07 12.02 -5.49
CA GLU A 267 11.05 12.92 -6.65
C GLU A 267 11.08 12.16 -7.99
N ASP A 268 11.54 10.90 -8.02
CA ASP A 268 11.65 10.13 -9.26
C ASP A 268 10.55 9.08 -9.39
N ASN A 269 10.03 8.98 -10.62
CA ASN A 269 9.16 7.91 -11.07
C ASN A 269 9.93 6.59 -11.19
N ARG A 270 9.37 5.51 -10.67
CA ARG A 270 9.99 4.19 -10.73
C ARG A 270 8.95 3.08 -10.81
N VAL A 271 9.28 2.07 -11.61
CA VAL A 271 8.54 0.81 -11.65
C VAL A 271 9.44 -0.27 -11.08
N ILE A 272 8.97 -0.89 -9.99
CA ILE A 272 9.68 -1.89 -9.23
C ILE A 272 8.97 -3.22 -9.40
N GLN A 273 9.72 -4.24 -9.76
CA GLN A 273 9.23 -5.60 -9.91
C GLN A 273 9.70 -6.43 -8.72
N VAL A 274 8.76 -7.12 -8.06
CA VAL A 274 9.03 -7.94 -6.89
C VAL A 274 8.83 -9.39 -7.27
N ASP A 275 9.96 -10.09 -7.31
CA ASP A 275 10.01 -11.52 -7.53
C ASP A 275 10.36 -12.24 -6.23
N GLN A 276 9.71 -13.37 -5.99
CA GLN A 276 9.94 -14.22 -4.84
C GLN A 276 10.68 -15.49 -5.27
N SER A 277 11.85 -15.72 -4.69
CA SER A 277 12.62 -16.95 -4.92
C SER A 277 11.91 -18.15 -4.25
N PRO A 278 11.92 -19.34 -4.88
CA PRO A 278 11.43 -20.57 -4.27
C PRO A 278 12.43 -21.03 -3.20
N GLY A 279 12.23 -20.60 -1.97
CA GLY A 279 13.05 -20.99 -0.83
C GLY A 279 12.63 -20.25 0.44
N GLU A 280 12.52 -20.98 1.54
CA GLU A 280 12.40 -20.35 2.85
C GLU A 280 13.74 -19.69 3.21
N LEU A 281 13.68 -18.48 3.78
CA LEU A 281 14.87 -17.86 4.33
C LEU A 281 15.39 -18.72 5.49
N ASP A 282 16.67 -19.10 5.44
CA ASP A 282 17.35 -19.70 6.59
C ASP A 282 17.60 -18.60 7.64
N LEU A 283 16.64 -18.49 8.56
CA LEU A 283 16.65 -17.48 9.61
C LEU A 283 17.09 -18.12 10.91
N ASP A 284 18.01 -17.48 11.62
CA ASP A 284 18.29 -17.79 13.02
C ASP A 284 17.32 -16.98 13.91
N PRO A 285 16.23 -17.58 14.43
CA PRO A 285 15.24 -16.88 15.23
C PRO A 285 15.81 -16.29 16.53
N ARG A 286 17.01 -16.69 16.96
CA ARG A 286 17.68 -16.14 18.15
C ARG A 286 18.32 -14.78 17.89
N LYS A 287 18.53 -14.41 16.62
CA LYS A 287 19.12 -13.12 16.22
C LYS A 287 18.07 -12.04 15.93
N VAL A 288 16.80 -12.44 15.77
CA VAL A 288 15.71 -11.50 15.51
C VAL A 288 15.48 -10.65 16.76
N THR A 289 15.55 -9.33 16.62
CA THR A 289 15.23 -8.38 17.70
C THR A 289 13.99 -7.57 17.30
N PRO A 290 12.76 -8.04 17.61
CA PRO A 290 11.52 -7.39 17.15
C PRO A 290 11.33 -5.95 17.64
N SER A 291 12.07 -5.51 18.65
CA SER A 291 12.05 -4.12 19.13
C SER A 291 12.85 -3.16 18.24
N LYS A 292 13.71 -3.69 17.36
CA LYS A 292 14.55 -2.89 16.45
C LYS A 292 14.04 -2.84 15.02
N GLU A 293 13.07 -3.69 14.66
CA GLU A 293 12.56 -3.81 13.31
C GLU A 293 11.03 -3.64 13.26
N TRP A 294 10.55 -2.91 12.27
CA TRP A 294 9.12 -2.66 12.09
C TRP A 294 8.44 -3.85 11.40
N CYS A 295 9.20 -4.56 10.57
CA CYS A 295 8.92 -5.87 9.99
C CYS A 295 10.19 -6.71 10.14
N VAL A 296 10.06 -7.92 10.67
CA VAL A 296 11.20 -8.84 10.83
C VAL A 296 11.82 -9.13 9.46
N ASN A 297 13.14 -9.01 9.35
CA ASN A 297 13.93 -9.14 8.13
C ASN A 297 13.71 -8.02 7.09
N SER A 298 13.17 -6.87 7.50
CA SER A 298 13.04 -5.68 6.62
C SER A 298 14.38 -5.21 6.02
N VAL A 299 15.51 -5.56 6.64
CA VAL A 299 16.86 -5.27 6.11
C VAL A 299 17.10 -5.91 4.74
N ILE A 300 16.49 -7.07 4.45
CA ILE A 300 16.61 -7.75 3.15
C ILE A 300 16.03 -6.85 2.06
N ILE A 301 14.81 -6.34 2.31
CA ILE A 301 14.14 -5.41 1.40
C ILE A 301 14.93 -4.11 1.29
N MET A 302 15.43 -3.56 2.40
CA MET A 302 16.21 -2.33 2.40
C MET A 302 17.44 -2.45 1.51
N ASN A 303 18.19 -3.56 1.62
CA ASN A 303 19.39 -3.80 0.83
C ASN A 303 19.04 -3.98 -0.66
N ALA A 304 17.97 -4.71 -0.96
CA ALA A 304 17.51 -4.89 -2.34
C ALA A 304 17.09 -3.56 -2.97
N LEU A 305 16.34 -2.72 -2.25
CA LEU A 305 15.92 -1.40 -2.72
C LEU A 305 17.05 -0.38 -2.80
N ALA A 306 18.04 -0.43 -1.90
CA ALA A 306 19.19 0.46 -1.96
C ALA A 306 20.09 0.22 -3.20
N GLY A 307 20.00 -0.96 -3.81
CA GLY A 307 20.66 -1.30 -5.06
C GLY A 307 19.93 -0.80 -6.32
N ILE A 308 18.73 -0.24 -6.17
CA ILE A 308 17.95 0.30 -7.28
C ILE A 308 18.36 1.76 -7.50
N PRO A 309 18.88 2.11 -8.69
CA PRO A 309 19.24 3.49 -9.03
C PRO A 309 18.02 4.41 -9.09
#